data_AF-A0A941UI92-F1
#
_entry.id   AF-A0A941UI92-F1
#
_cell.length_a   1.000
_cell.length_b   1.000
_cell.length_c   1.000
_cell.angle_alpha   90.00
_cell.angle_beta   90.00
_cell.angle_gamma   90.00
#
_symmetry.space_group_name_H-M   'P 1'
#
loop_
_entity.id
_entity.type
_entity.pdbx_description
1 polymer ?
#
loop_
_entity_poly.entity_id
_entity_poly.type
_entity_poly.pdbx_seq_one_letter_code
_entity_poly.pdbx_strand_id
1 'polypeptide(L)'
;MKPTKKDFITFFKTRPGRPLLVREIMRQLKLKAEDRHDLKLMLAGLVAEGHIVKSRGNRYGIAGKAAKMDIEQGLFQAHPSGFGFVMPGIKGKTDVYVPAAGRLDAMDGDTVTVRVSPPSGRRKAAGKREGVIIQVLERAHTRIVGTYEPGVTKGGVIGFVAPTNQRITQNLVVGTGNAGGAKPGDLVSAEIVTYPDRGRPAEGRITRIIGRPGDPGIESDLIIEEHELPVAFTPAALAEAKAIPQEVSATMRKGRRDLRDLPTVTIDGEKARDFDDAVSIEQYRGGWRLWVHIADVAQYVREGSLLDQEAYARATSVYLPDRAIPMLPEQLSNGICSLNPQVDRLTLTAEMDFDANGAMVRHDLYESIINSNERMTYTAVRQILVDRDQQMRKRYEPLLHQFELMAELMEVLRAKRSKRGSIDFDLPEPEIIMDLQGQMTDIVRAERNMAHQLVEEFMLAANETVAGHLEKLEVPLIYRVHEEPAEEKLADLVDFLATIGIALPPAGKLKPRNIQKAIASVRDSPEEALVNTVVLRTMKQARYSEENIGHFGLAAETYTHFTSPI
;
A
#
# COMPACT_ATOMS: atom_id res chain seq x y z
N MET A 1 42.61 -15.31 20.80
CA MET A 1 41.84 -14.67 19.72
C MET A 1 41.24 -13.38 20.25
N LYS A 2 41.46 -12.24 19.59
CA LYS A 2 40.72 -11.02 19.92
C LYS A 2 39.25 -11.22 19.50
N PRO A 3 38.25 -10.95 20.35
CA PRO A 3 36.85 -11.16 20.00
C PRO A 3 36.46 -10.25 18.82
N THR A 4 35.71 -10.81 17.89
CA THR A 4 35.16 -10.08 16.74
C THR A 4 33.90 -9.31 17.12
N LYS A 5 33.47 -8.41 16.24
CA LYS A 5 32.23 -7.65 16.38
C LYS A 5 30.98 -8.56 16.53
N LYS A 6 30.94 -9.69 15.80
CA LYS A 6 29.89 -10.72 15.93
C LYS A 6 29.88 -11.36 17.32
N ASP A 7 31.06 -11.59 17.91
CA ASP A 7 31.18 -12.16 19.26
C ASP A 7 30.61 -11.22 20.32
N PHE A 8 30.82 -9.90 20.18
CA PHE A 8 30.23 -8.90 21.06
C PHE A 8 28.70 -8.81 20.93
N ILE A 9 28.17 -8.82 19.71
CA ILE A 9 26.71 -8.81 19.49
C ILE A 9 26.08 -10.06 20.12
N THR A 10 26.67 -11.23 19.88
CA THR A 10 26.21 -12.50 20.47
C THR A 10 26.33 -12.48 22.00
N PHE A 11 27.42 -11.95 22.55
CA PHE A 11 27.62 -11.78 23.99
C PHE A 11 26.50 -10.95 24.65
N PHE A 12 26.08 -9.86 24.00
CA PHE A 12 24.97 -9.03 24.49
C PHE A 12 23.59 -9.67 24.26
N LYS A 13 23.40 -10.47 23.19
CA LYS A 13 22.13 -11.16 22.87
C LYS A 13 21.82 -12.34 23.78
N THR A 14 22.85 -13.07 24.22
CA THR A 14 22.73 -14.33 24.98
C THR A 14 22.60 -14.14 26.49
N ARG A 15 22.79 -12.92 27.01
CA ARG A 15 22.72 -12.65 28.45
C ARG A 15 21.43 -11.96 28.89
N PRO A 16 20.78 -12.42 29.98
CA PRO A 16 19.62 -11.74 30.53
C PRO A 16 20.01 -10.53 31.38
N GLY A 17 19.45 -9.37 31.03
CA GLY A 17 18.77 -8.51 32.02
C GLY A 17 19.51 -7.32 32.62
N ARG A 18 20.83 -7.15 32.51
CA ARG A 18 21.49 -5.93 33.07
C ARG A 18 22.60 -5.30 32.22
N PRO A 19 22.65 -3.97 32.13
CA PRO A 19 23.74 -3.25 31.47
C PRO A 19 25.09 -3.39 32.20
N LEU A 20 26.16 -3.54 31.44
CA LEU A 20 27.52 -3.81 31.95
C LEU A 20 28.47 -2.62 31.76
N LEU A 21 29.29 -2.35 32.77
CA LEU A 21 30.43 -1.42 32.65
C LEU A 21 31.53 -2.04 31.78
N VAL A 22 32.38 -1.20 31.17
CA VAL A 22 33.56 -1.66 30.42
C VAL A 22 34.40 -2.66 31.23
N ARG A 23 34.60 -2.39 32.53
CA ARG A 23 35.35 -3.30 33.43
C ARG A 23 34.68 -4.67 33.61
N GLU A 24 33.34 -4.71 33.62
CA GLU A 24 32.58 -5.96 33.74
C GLU A 24 32.66 -6.76 32.43
N ILE A 25 32.58 -6.08 31.28
CA ILE A 25 32.73 -6.69 29.95
C ILE A 25 34.13 -7.30 29.80
N MET A 26 35.18 -6.54 30.16
CA MET A 26 36.56 -7.03 30.13
C MET A 26 36.75 -8.29 30.98
N ARG A 27 36.19 -8.30 32.21
CA ARG A 27 36.29 -9.45 33.11
C ARG A 27 35.62 -10.69 32.54
N GLN A 28 34.45 -10.53 31.93
CA GLN A 28 33.65 -11.65 31.43
C GLN A 28 34.19 -12.23 30.13
N LEU A 29 34.77 -11.37 29.28
CA LEU A 29 35.43 -11.78 28.04
C LEU A 29 36.92 -12.14 28.24
N LYS A 30 37.38 -12.16 29.49
CA LYS A 30 38.78 -12.45 29.87
C LYS A 30 39.80 -11.58 29.12
N LEU A 31 39.46 -10.32 28.88
CA LEU A 31 40.30 -9.34 28.19
C LEU A 31 41.34 -8.73 29.14
N LYS A 32 42.54 -8.44 28.63
CA LYS A 32 43.63 -7.83 29.39
C LYS A 32 43.50 -6.31 29.44
N ALA A 33 44.27 -5.66 30.30
CA ALA A 33 44.26 -4.20 30.44
C ALA A 33 44.60 -3.47 29.12
N GLU A 34 45.48 -4.06 28.32
CA GLU A 34 45.93 -3.59 27.01
C GLU A 34 44.78 -3.51 25.98
N ASP A 35 43.81 -4.43 26.06
CA ASP A 35 42.67 -4.50 25.13
C ASP A 35 41.59 -3.42 25.39
N ARG A 36 41.77 -2.60 26.45
CA ARG A 36 40.73 -1.66 26.90
C ARG A 36 40.44 -0.55 25.89
N HIS A 37 41.45 -0.11 25.13
CA HIS A 37 41.28 0.93 24.12
C HIS A 37 40.47 0.38 22.93
N ASP A 38 40.90 -0.75 22.38
CA ASP A 38 40.22 -1.46 21.29
C ASP A 38 38.76 -1.78 21.65
N LEU A 39 38.52 -2.25 22.88
CA LEU A 39 37.17 -2.51 23.37
C LEU A 39 36.30 -1.25 23.38
N LYS A 40 36.84 -0.09 23.79
CA LYS A 40 36.07 1.16 23.79
C LYS A 40 35.71 1.60 22.38
N LEU A 41 36.64 1.47 21.43
CA LEU A 41 36.38 1.77 20.01
C LEU A 41 35.31 0.85 19.44
N MET A 42 35.41 -0.45 19.72
CA MET A 42 34.42 -1.43 19.25
C MET A 42 33.04 -1.21 19.87
N LEU A 43 32.96 -0.92 21.17
CA LEU A 43 31.70 -0.55 21.83
C LEU A 43 31.14 0.76 21.28
N ALA A 44 31.98 1.74 20.93
CA ALA A 44 31.52 2.97 20.30
C ALA A 44 30.93 2.72 18.91
N GLY A 45 31.57 1.88 18.09
CA GLY A 45 31.04 1.45 16.79
C GLY A 45 29.71 0.71 16.91
N LEU A 46 29.61 -0.26 17.83
CA LEU A 46 28.36 -0.99 18.08
C LEU A 46 27.22 -0.09 18.60
N VAL A 47 27.55 0.99 19.32
CA VAL A 47 26.56 2.02 19.71
C VAL A 47 26.15 2.84 18.50
N ALA A 48 27.11 3.31 17.69
CA ALA A 48 26.83 4.09 16.50
C ALA A 48 25.92 3.34 15.51
N GLU A 49 26.11 2.04 15.38
CA GLU A 49 25.32 1.15 14.52
C GLU A 49 24.01 0.65 15.16
N GLY A 50 23.69 1.08 16.40
CA GLY A 50 22.44 0.73 17.07
C GLY A 50 22.35 -0.69 17.62
N HIS A 51 23.41 -1.51 17.52
CA HIS A 51 23.44 -2.87 18.04
C HIS A 51 23.39 -2.94 19.57
N ILE A 52 23.95 -1.94 20.25
CA ILE A 52 23.90 -1.78 21.71
C ILE A 52 23.66 -0.32 22.08
N VAL A 53 23.19 -0.05 23.29
CA VAL A 53 22.94 1.29 23.82
C VAL A 53 23.84 1.58 25.01
N LYS A 54 24.19 2.87 25.19
CA LYS A 54 25.01 3.35 26.30
C LYS A 54 24.18 4.18 27.28
N SER A 55 24.18 3.78 28.55
CA SER A 55 23.52 4.50 29.65
C SER A 55 24.40 5.63 30.20
N ARG A 56 23.77 6.59 30.89
CA ARG A 56 24.40 7.73 31.59
C ARG A 56 25.52 7.29 32.56
N GLY A 57 25.42 6.09 33.12
CA GLY A 57 26.44 5.47 33.99
C GLY A 57 27.59 4.76 33.27
N ASN A 58 27.82 5.01 31.97
CA ASN A 58 28.83 4.30 31.14
C ASN A 58 28.65 2.77 31.09
N ARG A 59 27.39 2.32 31.13
CA ARG A 59 27.02 0.91 30.97
C ARG A 59 26.50 0.65 29.57
N TYR A 60 26.74 -0.55 29.04
CA TYR A 60 26.35 -0.99 27.69
C TYR A 60 25.38 -2.18 27.78
N GLY A 61 24.41 -2.25 26.87
CA GLY A 61 23.40 -3.32 26.82
C GLY A 61 22.53 -3.25 25.56
N ILE A 62 21.56 -4.16 25.39
CA ILE A 62 20.61 -4.15 24.27
C ILE A 62 19.35 -3.37 24.68
N ALA A 63 18.87 -2.48 23.79
CA ALA A 63 17.59 -1.77 23.96
C ALA A 63 16.43 -2.77 24.13
N GLY A 64 15.51 -2.51 25.07
CA GLY A 64 14.35 -3.39 25.31
C GLY A 64 14.60 -4.72 26.05
N LYS A 65 15.79 -5.33 26.04
CA LYS A 65 16.10 -6.57 26.80
C LYS A 65 16.68 -6.34 28.20
N ALA A 66 17.21 -5.15 28.47
CA ALA A 66 17.75 -4.80 29.78
C ALA A 66 16.67 -4.05 30.60
N ALA A 67 16.02 -4.75 31.54
CA ALA A 67 14.99 -4.23 32.44
C ALA A 67 15.42 -3.02 33.33
N LYS A 68 16.64 -2.50 33.16
CA LYS A 68 17.22 -1.39 33.94
C LYS A 68 17.72 -0.22 33.09
N MET A 69 17.47 -0.21 31.78
CA MET A 69 18.06 0.81 30.90
C MET A 69 17.11 1.92 30.49
N ASP A 70 15.80 1.79 30.73
CA ASP A 70 14.75 2.74 30.31
C ASP A 70 14.98 3.25 28.88
N ILE A 71 15.45 2.39 27.97
CA ILE A 71 15.81 2.75 26.60
C ILE A 71 15.07 1.82 25.64
N GLU A 72 14.48 2.46 24.63
CA GLU A 72 13.63 1.82 23.63
C GLU A 72 14.00 2.35 22.24
N GLN A 73 13.66 1.58 21.23
CA GLN A 73 13.81 1.96 19.83
C GLN A 73 12.44 2.02 19.19
N GLY A 74 12.24 2.93 18.26
CA GLY A 74 10.97 3.12 17.59
C GLY A 74 11.01 4.22 16.54
N LEU A 75 9.93 4.31 15.78
CA LEU A 75 9.73 5.36 14.78
C LEU A 75 9.39 6.66 15.50
N PHE A 76 10.10 7.74 15.19
CA PHE A 76 9.77 9.06 15.71
C PHE A 76 8.80 9.78 14.79
N GLN A 77 7.62 10.10 15.32
CA GLN A 77 6.62 10.91 14.64
C GLN A 77 6.62 12.32 15.24
N ALA A 78 7.01 13.30 14.45
CA ALA A 78 7.02 14.70 14.84
C ALA A 78 5.61 15.30 14.77
N HIS A 79 5.37 16.29 15.63
CA HIS A 79 4.18 17.12 15.62
C HIS A 79 4.55 18.53 15.14
N PRO A 80 3.69 19.23 14.37
CA PRO A 80 3.97 20.60 13.89
C PRO A 80 4.32 21.59 15.00
N SER A 81 3.78 21.41 16.21
CA SER A 81 4.11 22.21 17.40
C SER A 81 5.49 21.91 18.03
N GLY A 82 6.31 21.06 17.41
CA GLY A 82 7.71 20.79 17.78
C GLY A 82 7.96 19.59 18.69
N PHE A 83 6.95 19.09 19.42
CA PHE A 83 7.05 17.82 20.15
C PHE A 83 6.86 16.62 19.20
N GLY A 84 6.92 15.39 19.71
CA GLY A 84 6.57 14.20 18.94
C GLY A 84 6.35 12.97 19.80
N PHE A 85 6.23 11.82 19.15
CA PHE A 85 6.03 10.52 19.78
C PHE A 85 7.00 9.49 19.19
N VAL A 86 7.53 8.61 20.02
CA VAL A 86 8.28 7.44 19.56
C VAL A 86 7.37 6.23 19.71
N MET A 87 7.02 5.61 18.58
CA MET A 87 6.20 4.40 18.49
C MET A 87 7.10 3.16 18.58
N PRO A 88 7.09 2.40 19.68
CA PRO A 88 7.88 1.18 19.79
C PRO A 88 7.31 0.13 18.83
N GLY A 89 8.14 -0.52 18.01
CA GLY A 89 7.71 -1.57 17.07
C GLY A 89 7.25 -2.89 17.73
N ILE A 90 6.81 -2.85 18.98
CA ILE A 90 6.39 -3.99 19.78
C ILE A 90 4.89 -3.86 20.07
N LYS A 91 4.08 -4.82 19.60
CA LYS A 91 2.62 -4.86 19.84
C LYS A 91 2.30 -4.75 21.35
N GLY A 92 1.35 -3.88 21.68
CA GLY A 92 0.84 -3.68 23.05
C GLY A 92 1.62 -2.66 23.90
N LYS A 93 2.67 -2.03 23.36
CA LYS A 93 3.44 -1.01 24.08
C LYS A 93 2.98 0.39 23.70
N THR A 94 2.67 1.23 24.70
CA THR A 94 2.19 2.59 24.44
C THR A 94 3.32 3.51 23.99
N ASP A 95 2.99 4.50 23.17
CA ASP A 95 3.94 5.48 22.64
C ASP A 95 4.65 6.29 23.74
N VAL A 96 5.86 6.75 23.42
CA VAL A 96 6.67 7.59 24.29
C VAL A 96 6.58 9.02 23.80
N TYR A 97 5.98 9.92 24.58
CA TYR A 97 5.97 11.34 24.28
C TYR A 97 7.39 11.93 24.37
N VAL A 98 7.79 12.71 23.38
CA VAL A 98 9.07 13.42 23.34
C VAL A 98 8.79 14.93 23.27
N PRO A 99 9.17 15.73 24.30
CA PRO A 99 9.05 17.18 24.24
C PRO A 99 10.00 17.76 23.18
N ALA A 100 9.74 18.98 22.71
CA ALA A 100 10.57 19.65 21.70
C ALA A 100 12.07 19.71 22.10
N ALA A 101 12.37 20.02 23.36
CA ALA A 101 13.74 20.03 23.89
C ALA A 101 14.39 18.63 23.97
N GLY A 102 13.58 17.57 23.93
CA GLY A 102 14.01 16.17 23.98
C GLY A 102 14.17 15.51 22.61
N ARG A 103 13.99 16.24 21.51
CA ARG A 103 14.02 15.68 20.14
C ARG A 103 15.43 15.42 19.59
N LEU A 104 16.46 15.99 20.23
CA LEU A 104 17.83 16.01 19.70
C LEU A 104 17.83 16.58 18.27
N ASP A 105 18.33 15.80 17.31
CA ASP A 105 18.43 16.10 15.88
C ASP A 105 17.50 15.21 15.03
N ALA A 106 16.51 14.57 15.65
CA ALA A 106 15.56 13.71 14.93
C ALA A 106 14.60 14.55 14.06
N MET A 107 14.36 14.03 12.86
CA MET A 107 13.36 14.49 11.91
C MET A 107 12.14 13.56 11.95
N ASP A 108 11.00 14.00 11.40
CA ASP A 108 9.82 13.14 11.27
C ASP A 108 10.20 11.85 10.54
N GLY A 109 9.64 10.71 10.97
CA GLY A 109 9.91 9.40 10.40
C GLY A 109 11.24 8.75 10.83
N ASP A 110 12.17 9.45 11.47
CA ASP A 110 13.46 8.84 11.84
C ASP A 110 13.28 7.63 12.77
N THR A 111 14.04 6.57 12.55
CA THR A 111 14.15 5.48 13.54
C THR A 111 15.12 5.93 14.63
N VAL A 112 14.64 6.00 15.87
CA VAL A 112 15.41 6.59 16.97
C VAL A 112 15.52 5.64 18.17
N THR A 113 16.56 5.89 18.97
CA THR A 113 16.64 5.38 20.33
C THR A 113 16.17 6.46 21.31
N VAL A 114 15.13 6.14 22.08
CA VAL A 114 14.56 7.01 23.11
C VAL A 114 14.91 6.50 24.49
N ARG A 115 15.32 7.40 25.38
CA ARG A 115 15.42 7.13 26.81
C ARG A 115 14.13 7.56 27.47
N VAL A 116 13.36 6.59 27.94
CA VAL A 116 12.13 6.78 28.70
C VAL A 116 12.51 7.27 30.10
N SER A 117 11.74 8.22 30.61
CA SER A 117 11.81 8.70 31.99
C SER A 117 10.43 8.56 32.63
N PRO A 118 10.35 8.40 33.95
CA PRO A 118 9.07 8.45 34.65
C PRO A 118 8.37 9.78 34.33
N PRO A 119 7.07 9.77 34.01
CA PRO A 119 6.36 10.99 33.64
C PRO A 119 6.41 12.03 34.76
N SER A 120 6.63 13.29 34.37
CA SER A 120 6.68 14.43 35.28
C SER A 120 5.38 15.25 35.24
N GLY A 121 5.05 15.93 36.35
CA GLY A 121 3.92 16.87 36.44
C GLY A 121 2.53 16.24 36.19
N ARG A 122 1.65 16.97 35.48
CA ARG A 122 0.24 16.60 35.22
C ARG A 122 0.08 15.27 34.46
N ARG A 123 1.10 14.82 33.73
CA ARG A 123 1.09 13.55 32.97
C ARG A 123 1.26 12.30 33.82
N LYS A 124 1.77 12.44 35.06
CA LYS A 124 1.88 11.34 36.01
C LYS A 124 0.51 10.70 36.32
N ALA A 125 -0.56 11.49 36.29
CA ALA A 125 -1.94 11.03 36.54
C ALA A 125 -2.57 10.28 35.36
N ALA A 126 -2.00 10.37 34.15
CA ALA A 126 -2.59 9.85 32.91
C ALA A 126 -1.92 8.57 32.38
N GLY A 127 -0.98 7.97 33.14
CA GLY A 127 -0.26 6.75 32.70
C GLY A 127 0.63 6.94 31.46
N LYS A 128 0.85 8.19 31.01
CA LYS A 128 1.59 8.49 29.77
C LYS A 128 3.09 8.42 30.01
N ARG A 129 3.83 7.93 29.02
CA ARG A 129 5.29 7.76 29.07
C ARG A 129 5.96 8.96 28.42
N GLU A 130 7.06 9.44 29.00
CA GLU A 130 7.84 10.56 28.48
C GLU A 130 9.29 10.12 28.22
N GLY A 131 9.96 10.71 27.25
CA GLY A 131 11.34 10.36 26.93
C GLY A 131 12.11 11.43 26.18
N VAL A 132 13.42 11.20 26.07
CA VAL A 132 14.36 12.05 25.33
C VAL A 132 15.07 11.17 24.31
N ILE A 133 15.12 11.62 23.06
CA ILE A 133 15.87 10.98 21.99
C ILE A 133 17.35 11.14 22.29
N ILE A 134 18.08 10.03 22.23
CA ILE A 134 19.51 10.00 22.54
C ILE A 134 20.36 9.68 21.32
N GLN A 135 19.75 9.14 20.28
CA GLN A 135 20.42 8.76 19.04
C GLN A 135 19.39 8.53 17.93
N VAL A 136 19.70 9.02 16.74
CA VAL A 136 19.04 8.63 15.49
C VAL A 136 19.80 7.43 14.91
N LEU A 137 19.07 6.36 14.61
CA LEU A 137 19.63 5.11 14.07
C LEU A 137 19.57 5.09 12.55
N GLU A 138 18.46 5.57 12.00
CA GLU A 138 18.17 5.58 10.57
C GLU A 138 17.39 6.85 10.24
N ARG A 139 17.77 7.51 9.15
CA ARG A 139 17.13 8.73 8.67
C ARG A 139 15.97 8.36 7.74
N ALA A 140 14.79 8.93 7.97
CA ALA A 140 13.64 8.68 7.11
C ALA A 140 13.69 9.44 5.78
N HIS A 141 14.29 10.62 5.78
CA HIS A 141 14.25 11.51 4.63
C HIS A 141 15.66 11.78 4.13
N THR A 142 15.91 11.51 2.85
CA THR A 142 17.13 11.97 2.16
C THR A 142 16.88 13.26 1.37
N ARG A 143 15.61 13.59 1.12
CA ARG A 143 15.15 14.76 0.37
C ARG A 143 14.01 15.45 1.10
N ILE A 144 13.83 16.74 0.83
CA ILE A 144 12.75 17.57 1.34
C ILE A 144 12.12 18.28 0.16
N VAL A 145 10.80 18.21 0.07
CA VAL A 145 10.01 18.98 -0.88
C VAL A 145 9.43 20.20 -0.19
N GLY A 146 9.47 21.35 -0.85
CA GLY A 146 9.01 22.59 -0.24
C GLY A 146 9.11 23.81 -1.16
N THR A 147 8.77 24.96 -0.62
CA THR A 147 8.89 26.25 -1.33
C THR A 147 10.26 26.86 -1.07
N TYR A 148 10.96 27.26 -2.12
CA TYR A 148 12.23 27.97 -2.02
C TYR A 148 12.00 29.46 -1.74
N GLU A 149 12.62 29.95 -0.68
CA GLU A 149 12.59 31.36 -0.30
C GLU A 149 14.03 31.89 -0.09
N PRO A 150 14.32 33.11 -0.54
CA PRO A 150 15.60 33.75 -0.24
C PRO A 150 15.63 34.19 1.22
N GLY A 151 16.73 33.92 1.91
CA GLY A 151 17.01 34.39 3.26
C GLY A 151 18.29 35.23 3.32
N VAL A 152 18.40 36.04 4.36
CA VAL A 152 19.60 36.82 4.66
C VAL A 152 20.07 36.45 6.07
N THR A 153 21.31 36.00 6.20
CA THR A 153 21.95 35.83 7.52
C THR A 153 23.16 36.74 7.64
N LYS A 154 23.67 36.90 8.87
CA LYS A 154 24.85 37.73 9.19
C LYS A 154 26.13 37.33 8.42
N GLY A 155 26.14 36.18 7.72
CA GLY A 155 27.24 35.68 6.90
C GLY A 155 27.00 35.68 5.38
N GLY A 156 25.87 36.18 4.88
CA GLY A 156 25.55 36.24 3.44
C GLY A 156 24.08 35.94 3.09
N VAL A 157 23.76 36.00 1.79
CA VAL A 157 22.47 35.53 1.25
C VAL A 157 22.48 34.01 1.26
N ILE A 158 21.58 33.40 2.02
CA ILE A 158 21.35 31.95 2.03
C ILE A 158 19.88 31.71 1.73
N GLY A 159 19.56 30.79 0.83
CA GLY A 159 18.17 30.40 0.62
C GLY A 159 17.72 29.43 1.70
N PHE A 160 16.42 29.18 1.77
CA PHE A 160 15.89 28.05 2.52
C PHE A 160 14.72 27.42 1.76
N VAL A 161 14.53 26.12 1.97
CA VAL A 161 13.33 25.40 1.53
C VAL A 161 12.43 25.24 2.74
N ALA A 162 11.24 25.84 2.66
CA ALA A 162 10.16 25.66 3.63
C ALA A 162 9.39 24.37 3.27
N PRO A 163 9.45 23.30 4.09
CA PRO A 163 8.86 22.01 3.76
C PRO A 163 7.34 22.09 3.56
N THR A 164 6.81 21.33 2.60
CA THR A 164 5.35 21.16 2.44
C THR A 164 4.77 20.30 3.56
N ASN A 165 5.50 19.27 3.99
CA ASN A 165 5.15 18.46 5.15
C ASN A 165 5.34 19.25 6.45
N GLN A 166 4.23 19.66 7.07
CA GLN A 166 4.22 20.46 8.31
C GLN A 166 4.82 19.75 9.54
N ARG A 167 5.03 18.42 9.49
CA ARG A 167 5.74 17.69 10.55
C ARG A 167 7.24 17.89 10.49
N ILE A 168 7.79 18.25 9.32
CA ILE A 168 9.18 18.68 9.16
C ILE A 168 9.25 20.15 9.56
N THR A 169 9.41 20.40 10.86
CA THR A 169 9.34 21.76 11.44
C THR A 169 10.58 22.63 11.18
N GLN A 170 11.61 22.11 10.51
CA GLN A 170 12.87 22.82 10.27
C GLN A 170 13.03 23.09 8.78
N ASN A 171 13.32 24.35 8.44
CA ASN A 171 13.66 24.70 7.07
C ASN A 171 15.03 24.11 6.71
N LEU A 172 15.15 23.65 5.46
CA LEU A 172 16.41 23.20 4.90
C LEU A 172 17.18 24.42 4.40
N VAL A 173 18.34 24.69 4.97
CA VAL A 173 19.19 25.80 4.52
C VAL A 173 19.83 25.44 3.19
N VAL A 174 19.73 26.34 2.21
CA VAL A 174 20.35 26.20 0.89
C VAL A 174 21.50 27.20 0.78
N GLY A 175 22.72 26.69 0.85
CA GLY A 175 23.93 27.49 0.73
C GLY A 175 24.07 28.16 -0.66
N THR A 176 24.93 29.18 -0.73
CA THR A 176 25.23 29.89 -1.97
C THR A 176 25.72 28.93 -3.05
N GLY A 177 25.11 29.00 -4.24
CA GLY A 177 25.43 28.11 -5.38
C GLY A 177 24.66 26.79 -5.39
N ASN A 178 24.00 26.41 -4.30
CA ASN A 178 23.22 25.17 -4.22
C ASN A 178 21.73 25.35 -4.58
N ALA A 179 21.33 26.54 -5.01
CA ALA A 179 19.95 26.84 -5.40
C ALA A 179 19.58 26.30 -6.79
N GLY A 180 20.54 25.87 -7.62
CA GLY A 180 20.25 25.21 -8.90
C GLY A 180 19.42 26.04 -9.89
N GLY A 181 19.38 27.37 -9.74
CA GLY A 181 18.56 28.27 -10.57
C GLY A 181 17.12 28.49 -10.07
N ALA A 182 16.75 27.94 -8.91
CA ALA A 182 15.44 28.17 -8.29
C ALA A 182 15.21 29.66 -7.99
N LYS A 183 13.98 30.12 -8.20
CA LYS A 183 13.54 31.48 -7.92
C LYS A 183 12.65 31.50 -6.66
N PRO A 184 12.55 32.64 -5.96
CA PRO A 184 11.64 32.78 -4.83
C PRO A 184 10.22 32.34 -5.19
N GLY A 185 9.62 31.52 -4.33
CA GLY A 185 8.28 30.96 -4.51
C GLY A 185 8.21 29.70 -5.38
N ASP A 186 9.31 29.23 -5.97
CA ASP A 186 9.32 27.97 -6.71
C ASP A 186 9.18 26.78 -5.74
N LEU A 187 8.39 25.79 -6.13
CA LEU A 187 8.33 24.49 -5.48
C LEU A 187 9.53 23.66 -5.94
N VAL A 188 10.25 23.08 -4.99
CA VAL A 188 11.52 22.41 -5.24
C VAL A 188 11.65 21.12 -4.43
N SER A 189 12.38 20.17 -4.99
CA SER A 189 12.89 18.98 -4.32
C SER A 189 14.38 19.22 -4.02
N ALA A 190 14.77 19.12 -2.75
CA ALA A 190 16.11 19.40 -2.29
C ALA A 190 16.68 18.22 -1.50
N GLU A 191 17.89 17.79 -1.85
CA GLU A 191 18.62 16.74 -1.16
C GLU A 191 19.26 17.28 0.12
N ILE A 192 19.14 16.53 1.21
CA ILE A 192 19.80 16.84 2.48
C ILE A 192 21.27 16.44 2.37
N VAL A 193 22.15 17.43 2.34
CA VAL A 193 23.61 17.24 2.30
C VAL A 193 24.16 17.07 3.71
N THR A 194 23.59 17.77 4.69
CA THR A 194 23.95 17.66 6.10
C THR A 194 22.71 17.69 6.95
N TYR A 195 22.51 16.65 7.74
CA TYR A 195 21.41 16.55 8.70
C TYR A 195 21.60 17.56 9.84
N PRO A 196 20.51 17.95 10.53
CA PRO A 196 20.63 18.84 11.68
C PRO A 196 21.53 18.18 12.74
N ASP A 197 22.30 18.99 13.48
CA ASP A 197 23.12 18.50 14.60
C ASP A 197 23.30 19.62 15.63
N ARG A 198 22.89 19.34 16.88
CA ARG A 198 23.13 20.19 18.06
C ARG A 198 22.85 21.69 17.83
N GLY A 199 21.71 21.99 17.22
CA GLY A 199 21.27 23.37 16.97
C GLY A 199 21.79 23.97 15.66
N ARG A 200 22.61 23.25 14.88
CA ARG A 200 22.84 23.55 13.47
C ARG A 200 21.64 23.08 12.65
N PRO A 201 21.12 23.92 11.74
CA PRO A 201 20.03 23.52 10.85
C PRO A 201 20.52 22.48 9.83
N ALA A 202 19.57 21.78 9.22
CA ALA A 202 19.87 20.94 8.06
C ALA A 202 20.34 21.82 6.89
N GLU A 203 21.32 21.35 6.14
CA GLU A 203 21.79 21.98 4.90
C GLU A 203 21.55 21.06 3.71
N GLY A 204 21.19 21.64 2.58
CA GLY A 204 20.88 20.89 1.38
C GLY A 204 21.17 21.63 0.09
N ARG A 205 20.88 20.92 -1.00
CA ARG A 205 20.98 21.44 -2.37
C ARG A 205 19.72 21.13 -3.15
N ILE A 206 19.29 22.08 -3.97
CA ILE A 206 18.15 21.89 -4.85
C ILE A 206 18.57 20.96 -5.97
N THR A 207 17.85 19.85 -6.12
CA THR A 207 18.10 18.84 -7.15
C THR A 207 17.09 18.93 -8.29
N ARG A 208 15.87 19.42 -8.02
CA ARG A 208 14.83 19.62 -9.03
C ARG A 208 13.95 20.82 -8.67
N ILE A 209 13.67 21.66 -9.67
CA ILE A 209 12.59 22.65 -9.61
C ILE A 209 11.34 21.94 -10.14
N ILE A 210 10.32 21.82 -9.30
CA ILE A 210 9.08 21.10 -9.61
C ILE A 210 8.18 22.03 -10.44
N GLY A 211 8.03 23.28 -10.02
CA GLY A 211 7.22 24.28 -10.71
C GLY A 211 6.81 25.39 -9.75
N ARG A 212 5.68 26.02 -10.00
CA ARG A 212 5.11 27.07 -9.13
C ARG A 212 3.72 26.70 -8.63
N PRO A 213 3.31 27.22 -7.46
CA PRO A 213 1.94 27.09 -7.01
C PRO A 213 0.95 27.60 -8.07
N GLY A 214 -0.02 26.77 -8.44
CA GLY A 214 -1.04 27.06 -9.45
C GLY A 214 -0.70 26.61 -10.88
N ASP A 215 0.50 26.08 -11.13
CA ASP A 215 0.80 25.42 -12.41
C ASP A 215 -0.06 24.14 -12.55
N PRO A 216 -0.61 23.82 -13.75
CA PRO A 216 -1.40 22.61 -13.94
C PRO A 216 -0.63 21.33 -13.61
N GLY A 217 -1.23 20.44 -12.82
CA GLY A 217 -0.65 19.15 -12.43
C GLY A 217 0.42 19.22 -11.33
N ILE A 218 0.64 20.40 -10.73
CA ILE A 218 1.68 20.59 -9.70
C ILE A 218 1.40 19.78 -8.43
N GLU A 219 0.12 19.57 -8.08
CA GLU A 219 -0.29 18.78 -6.92
C GLU A 219 0.13 17.31 -7.07
N SER A 220 -0.01 16.75 -8.27
CA SER A 220 0.43 15.40 -8.58
C SER A 220 1.95 15.28 -8.53
N ASP A 221 2.67 16.22 -9.15
CA ASP A 221 4.14 16.22 -9.12
C ASP A 221 4.68 16.39 -7.68
N LEU A 222 3.97 17.13 -6.82
CA LEU A 222 4.29 17.27 -5.40
C LEU A 222 4.14 15.93 -4.65
N ILE A 223 3.02 15.22 -4.84
CA ILE A 223 2.76 13.90 -4.23
C ILE A 223 3.83 12.89 -4.69
N ILE A 224 4.16 12.90 -5.98
CA ILE A 224 5.20 12.06 -6.57
C ILE A 224 6.53 12.25 -5.85
N GLU A 225 6.96 13.50 -5.68
CA GLU A 225 8.24 13.81 -5.05
C GLU A 225 8.21 13.56 -3.52
N GLU A 226 7.10 13.86 -2.84
CA GLU A 226 6.98 13.69 -1.38
C GLU A 226 6.96 12.21 -0.96
N HIS A 227 6.37 11.35 -1.79
CA HIS A 227 6.34 9.90 -1.56
C HIS A 227 7.43 9.14 -2.31
N GLU A 228 8.35 9.85 -2.98
CA GLU A 228 9.45 9.28 -3.77
C GLU A 228 8.97 8.21 -4.77
N LEU A 229 7.84 8.46 -5.43
CA LEU A 229 7.22 7.50 -6.34
C LEU A 229 8.13 7.25 -7.56
N PRO A 230 8.37 5.98 -7.95
CA PRO A 230 9.25 5.63 -9.06
C PRO A 230 8.61 5.96 -10.41
N VAL A 231 8.80 7.18 -10.91
CA VAL A 231 8.25 7.60 -12.21
C VAL A 231 9.01 6.98 -13.39
N ALA A 232 10.34 7.16 -13.42
CA ALA A 232 11.15 6.78 -14.56
C ALA A 232 11.59 5.31 -14.48
N PHE A 233 11.37 4.56 -15.55
CA PHE A 233 11.91 3.21 -15.70
C PHE A 233 13.42 3.26 -15.92
N THR A 234 14.15 2.27 -15.40
CA THR A 234 15.58 2.15 -15.70
C THR A 234 15.81 1.93 -17.20
N PRO A 235 16.89 2.48 -17.80
CA PRO A 235 17.19 2.27 -19.22
C PRO A 235 17.33 0.79 -19.60
N ALA A 236 17.79 -0.03 -18.65
CA ALA A 236 17.96 -1.46 -18.83
C ALA A 236 16.60 -2.20 -18.89
N ALA A 237 15.66 -1.89 -17.99
CA ALA A 237 14.30 -2.42 -18.05
C ALA A 237 13.58 -2.00 -19.34
N LEU A 238 13.74 -0.75 -19.79
CA LEU A 238 13.17 -0.28 -21.06
C LEU A 238 13.77 -1.01 -22.27
N ALA A 239 15.07 -1.33 -22.25
CA ALA A 239 15.71 -2.09 -23.31
C ALA A 239 15.20 -3.54 -23.34
N GLU A 240 15.01 -4.17 -22.18
CA GLU A 240 14.41 -5.50 -22.06
C GLU A 240 12.97 -5.50 -22.61
N ALA A 241 12.12 -4.55 -22.18
CA ALA A 241 10.76 -4.41 -22.70
C ALA A 241 10.71 -4.25 -24.22
N LYS A 242 11.61 -3.44 -24.79
CA LYS A 242 11.70 -3.22 -26.24
C LYS A 242 12.04 -4.48 -27.04
N ALA A 243 12.77 -5.41 -26.44
CA ALA A 243 13.14 -6.66 -27.08
C ALA A 243 12.00 -7.69 -27.12
N ILE A 244 10.91 -7.47 -26.36
CA ILE A 244 9.78 -8.41 -26.30
C ILE A 244 8.91 -8.28 -27.55
N PRO A 245 8.69 -9.37 -28.30
CA PRO A 245 7.78 -9.38 -29.44
C PRO A 245 6.37 -8.94 -29.07
N GLN A 246 5.75 -8.13 -29.93
CA GLN A 246 4.40 -7.61 -29.73
C GLN A 246 3.29 -8.50 -30.33
N GLU A 247 3.67 -9.68 -30.81
CA GLU A 247 2.77 -10.69 -31.34
C GLU A 247 3.07 -12.05 -30.72
N VAL A 248 2.00 -12.84 -30.51
CA VAL A 248 2.11 -14.19 -29.94
C VAL A 248 2.67 -15.15 -30.98
N SER A 249 3.92 -15.58 -30.80
CA SER A 249 4.61 -16.51 -31.69
C SER A 249 4.06 -17.95 -31.56
N ALA A 250 4.30 -18.78 -32.58
CA ALA A 250 3.88 -20.19 -32.55
C ALA A 250 4.50 -20.99 -31.37
N THR A 251 5.71 -20.62 -30.93
CA THR A 251 6.36 -21.28 -29.78
C THR A 251 5.67 -20.92 -28.46
N MET A 252 5.21 -19.68 -28.31
CA MET A 252 4.46 -19.24 -27.12
C MET A 252 3.09 -19.92 -26.99
N ARG A 253 2.48 -20.33 -28.11
CA ARG A 253 1.19 -21.03 -28.13
C ARG A 253 1.27 -22.49 -27.69
N LYS A 254 2.46 -23.09 -27.75
CA LYS A 254 2.63 -24.53 -27.53
C LYS A 254 2.26 -24.90 -26.09
N GLY A 255 1.37 -25.88 -25.93
CA GLY A 255 0.95 -26.39 -24.62
C GLY A 255 -0.22 -25.65 -23.97
N ARG A 256 -0.69 -24.56 -24.60
CA ARG A 256 -1.80 -23.74 -24.10
C ARG A 256 -3.12 -24.20 -24.70
N ARG A 257 -4.22 -24.05 -23.94
CA ARG A 257 -5.57 -24.31 -24.45
C ARG A 257 -5.97 -23.20 -25.42
N ASP A 258 -6.42 -23.59 -26.61
CA ASP A 258 -6.89 -22.63 -27.62
C ASP A 258 -8.36 -22.29 -27.37
N LEU A 259 -8.62 -21.03 -27.03
CA LEU A 259 -9.94 -20.48 -26.75
C LEU A 259 -10.28 -19.30 -27.66
N ARG A 260 -9.57 -19.14 -28.78
CA ARG A 260 -9.75 -17.98 -29.68
C ARG A 260 -11.13 -17.90 -30.34
N ASP A 261 -11.82 -19.03 -30.47
CA ASP A 261 -13.17 -19.10 -31.02
C ASP A 261 -14.27 -18.88 -29.96
N LEU A 262 -13.91 -18.76 -28.68
CA LEU A 262 -14.86 -18.53 -27.59
C LEU A 262 -15.25 -17.04 -27.54
N PRO A 263 -16.55 -16.69 -27.53
CA PRO A 263 -16.99 -15.30 -27.38
C PRO A 263 -16.47 -14.65 -26.09
N THR A 264 -15.49 -13.76 -26.25
CA THR A 264 -14.72 -13.14 -25.17
C THR A 264 -14.79 -11.62 -25.29
N VAL A 265 -14.97 -10.92 -24.17
CA VAL A 265 -14.97 -9.44 -24.12
C VAL A 265 -14.13 -8.94 -22.95
N THR A 266 -13.56 -7.74 -23.07
CA THR A 266 -13.08 -6.96 -21.91
C THR A 266 -14.12 -5.89 -21.56
N ILE A 267 -14.25 -5.51 -20.30
CA ILE A 267 -15.20 -4.49 -19.84
C ILE A 267 -14.49 -3.55 -18.88
N ASP A 268 -14.16 -2.35 -19.36
CA ASP A 268 -13.26 -1.44 -18.64
C ASP A 268 -13.78 0.01 -18.62
N GLY A 269 -13.06 0.89 -17.93
CA GLY A 269 -13.30 2.33 -18.02
C GLY A 269 -12.98 2.88 -19.41
N GLU A 270 -13.63 3.97 -19.81
CA GLU A 270 -13.46 4.60 -21.12
C GLU A 270 -11.99 4.99 -21.39
N LYS A 271 -11.27 5.40 -20.34
CA LYS A 271 -9.87 5.86 -20.40
C LYS A 271 -8.84 4.73 -20.24
N ALA A 272 -9.25 3.52 -19.88
CA ALA A 272 -8.36 2.38 -19.66
C ALA A 272 -7.66 1.94 -20.96
N ARG A 273 -6.43 1.43 -20.84
CA ARG A 273 -5.60 0.96 -21.98
C ARG A 273 -4.91 -0.38 -21.70
N ASP A 274 -4.80 -0.70 -20.43
CA ASP A 274 -4.28 -1.87 -19.76
C ASP A 274 -5.46 -2.78 -19.39
N PHE A 275 -5.81 -3.71 -20.28
CA PHE A 275 -6.91 -4.67 -20.04
C PHE A 275 -6.32 -5.95 -19.46
N ASP A 276 -6.44 -6.12 -18.15
CA ASP A 276 -5.93 -7.29 -17.42
C ASP A 276 -6.82 -8.52 -17.59
N ASP A 277 -8.13 -8.30 -17.61
CA ASP A 277 -9.13 -9.35 -17.56
C ASP A 277 -10.07 -9.33 -18.77
N ALA A 278 -10.46 -10.53 -19.17
CA ALA A 278 -11.49 -10.75 -20.17
C ALA A 278 -12.43 -11.86 -19.69
N VAL A 279 -13.68 -11.80 -20.12
CA VAL A 279 -14.74 -12.67 -19.64
C VAL A 279 -15.45 -13.37 -20.79
N SER A 280 -15.72 -14.66 -20.60
CA SER A 280 -16.56 -15.47 -21.46
C SER A 280 -17.58 -16.22 -20.61
N ILE A 281 -18.78 -16.44 -21.12
CA ILE A 281 -19.83 -17.18 -20.40
C ILE A 281 -20.68 -18.00 -21.34
N GLU A 282 -21.12 -19.16 -20.88
CA GLU A 282 -22.18 -19.94 -21.52
C GLU A 282 -23.14 -20.55 -20.50
N GLN A 283 -24.34 -20.90 -20.97
CA GLN A 283 -25.25 -21.72 -20.18
C GLN A 283 -24.74 -23.17 -20.16
N TYR A 284 -24.58 -23.75 -18.98
CA TYR A 284 -23.99 -25.08 -18.83
C TYR A 284 -24.74 -25.89 -17.77
N ARG A 285 -25.27 -27.06 -18.18
CA ARG A 285 -25.94 -28.04 -17.29
C ARG A 285 -26.99 -27.44 -16.33
N GLY A 286 -27.77 -26.47 -16.81
CA GLY A 286 -28.81 -25.81 -16.00
C GLY A 286 -28.29 -24.74 -15.04
N GLY A 287 -27.00 -24.40 -15.10
CA GLY A 287 -26.41 -23.21 -14.51
C GLY A 287 -25.51 -22.51 -15.53
N TRP A 288 -24.32 -22.09 -15.13
CA TRP A 288 -23.42 -21.29 -15.96
C TRP A 288 -22.01 -21.85 -15.94
N ARG A 289 -21.29 -21.64 -17.04
CA ARG A 289 -19.85 -21.78 -17.09
C ARG A 289 -19.26 -20.42 -17.39
N LEU A 290 -18.43 -19.94 -16.48
CA LEU A 290 -17.73 -18.67 -16.55
C LEU A 290 -16.25 -18.94 -16.79
N TRP A 291 -15.66 -18.21 -17.74
CA TRP A 291 -14.22 -18.10 -17.87
C TRP A 291 -13.80 -16.68 -17.54
N VAL A 292 -12.85 -16.58 -16.62
CA VAL A 292 -12.10 -15.35 -16.36
C VAL A 292 -10.70 -15.56 -16.89
N HIS A 293 -10.34 -14.79 -17.92
CA HIS A 293 -9.04 -14.85 -18.58
C HIS A 293 -8.20 -13.68 -18.13
N ILE A 294 -7.07 -13.94 -17.47
CA ILE A 294 -6.15 -12.91 -16.98
C ILE A 294 -4.90 -12.88 -17.83
N ALA A 295 -4.43 -11.69 -18.19
CA ALA A 295 -3.19 -11.47 -18.91
C ALA A 295 -2.03 -12.28 -18.31
N ASP A 296 -1.36 -13.10 -19.13
CA ASP A 296 -0.21 -13.89 -18.67
C ASP A 296 1.07 -13.05 -18.66
N VAL A 297 1.13 -12.09 -17.73
CA VAL A 297 2.28 -11.19 -17.55
C VAL A 297 3.56 -11.96 -17.22
N ALA A 298 3.45 -13.04 -16.44
CA ALA A 298 4.58 -13.88 -16.02
C ALA A 298 5.29 -14.59 -17.19
N GLN A 299 4.64 -14.71 -18.35
CA GLN A 299 5.29 -15.16 -19.58
C GLN A 299 6.36 -14.17 -20.08
N TYR A 300 6.15 -12.87 -19.87
CA TYR A 300 6.95 -11.76 -20.39
C TYR A 300 7.89 -11.17 -19.34
N VAL A 301 7.45 -11.12 -18.08
CA VAL A 301 8.21 -10.66 -16.92
C VAL A 301 8.64 -11.89 -16.12
N ARG A 302 9.87 -12.35 -16.36
CA ARG A 302 10.39 -13.58 -15.75
C ARG A 302 11.09 -13.27 -14.43
N GLU A 303 10.93 -14.17 -13.45
CA GLU A 303 11.60 -14.06 -12.15
C GLU A 303 13.10 -13.79 -12.32
N GLY A 304 13.60 -12.76 -11.63
CA GLY A 304 14.98 -12.32 -11.66
C GLY A 304 15.37 -11.45 -12.86
N SER A 305 14.46 -11.18 -13.83
CA SER A 305 14.74 -10.28 -14.96
C SER A 305 14.78 -8.81 -14.52
N LEU A 306 15.21 -7.90 -15.40
CA LEU A 306 15.27 -6.47 -15.06
C LEU A 306 13.86 -5.88 -14.95
N LEU A 307 12.92 -6.39 -15.75
CA LEU A 307 11.51 -6.04 -15.63
C LEU A 307 10.91 -6.51 -14.30
N ASP A 308 11.26 -7.72 -13.85
CA ASP A 308 10.80 -8.24 -12.55
C ASP A 308 11.33 -7.40 -11.38
N GLN A 309 12.63 -7.08 -11.39
CA GLN A 309 13.24 -6.22 -10.36
C GLN A 309 12.60 -4.83 -10.31
N GLU A 310 12.31 -4.25 -11.47
CA GLU A 310 11.64 -2.95 -11.58
C GLU A 310 10.17 -3.02 -11.12
N ALA A 311 9.43 -4.05 -11.54
CA ALA A 311 8.05 -4.29 -11.10
C ALA A 311 7.98 -4.50 -9.58
N TYR A 312 8.90 -5.29 -9.01
CA TYR A 312 9.01 -5.52 -7.58
C TYR A 312 9.30 -4.23 -6.80
N ALA A 313 10.18 -3.36 -7.32
CA ALA A 313 10.48 -2.07 -6.69
C ALA A 313 9.29 -1.10 -6.73
N ARG A 314 8.46 -1.16 -7.78
CA ARG A 314 7.24 -0.36 -7.95
C ARG A 314 6.06 -0.91 -7.15
N ALA A 315 5.96 -2.23 -7.04
CA ALA A 315 4.93 -3.04 -6.38
C ALA A 315 3.48 -2.90 -6.91
N THR A 316 3.07 -1.71 -7.36
CA THR A 316 1.75 -1.42 -7.90
C THR A 316 1.81 -0.23 -8.84
N SER A 317 0.90 -0.18 -9.81
CA SER A 317 0.60 1.05 -10.54
C SER A 317 -0.03 2.08 -9.59
N VAL A 318 0.33 3.36 -9.73
CA VAL A 318 -0.22 4.46 -8.93
C VAL A 318 -1.05 5.37 -9.83
N TYR A 319 -2.35 5.45 -9.56
CA TYR A 319 -3.29 6.27 -10.32
C TYR A 319 -3.51 7.61 -9.60
N LEU A 320 -2.94 8.67 -10.17
CA LEU A 320 -3.19 10.05 -9.77
C LEU A 320 -4.35 10.61 -10.62
N PRO A 321 -4.98 11.73 -10.20
CA PRO A 321 -6.09 12.30 -10.96
C PRO A 321 -5.74 12.52 -12.44
N ASP A 322 -4.54 13.02 -12.73
CA ASP A 322 -4.12 13.49 -14.07
C ASP A 322 -3.29 12.48 -14.86
N ARG A 323 -2.72 11.47 -14.19
CA ARG A 323 -1.86 10.46 -14.84
C ARG A 323 -1.75 9.18 -14.02
N ALA A 324 -1.36 8.10 -14.69
CA ALA A 324 -0.93 6.87 -14.04
C ALA A 324 0.60 6.78 -14.04
N ILE A 325 1.17 6.24 -12.96
CA ILE A 325 2.55 5.77 -12.89
C ILE A 325 2.49 4.24 -12.96
N PRO A 326 2.77 3.64 -14.12
CA PRO A 326 2.55 2.22 -14.30
C PRO A 326 3.64 1.39 -13.61
N MET A 327 3.28 0.20 -13.14
CA MET A 327 4.21 -0.80 -12.64
C MET A 327 5.09 -1.36 -13.77
N LEU A 328 4.51 -1.59 -14.95
CA LEU A 328 5.19 -2.11 -16.12
C LEU A 328 5.33 -1.05 -17.22
N PRO A 329 6.38 -1.12 -18.07
CA PRO A 329 6.50 -0.22 -19.22
C PRO A 329 5.29 -0.33 -20.16
N GLU A 330 4.85 0.79 -20.74
CA GLU A 330 3.67 0.88 -21.62
C GLU A 330 3.66 -0.15 -22.76
N GLN A 331 4.83 -0.53 -23.26
CA GLN A 331 4.97 -1.55 -24.30
C GLN A 331 4.48 -2.94 -23.85
N LEU A 332 4.53 -3.25 -22.56
CA LEU A 332 3.92 -4.45 -22.00
C LEU A 332 2.47 -4.16 -21.60
N SER A 333 2.27 -3.18 -20.72
CA SER A 333 0.98 -2.93 -20.07
C SER A 333 -0.14 -2.56 -21.06
N ASN A 334 0.15 -1.77 -22.10
CA ASN A 334 -0.83 -1.43 -23.15
C ASN A 334 -0.68 -2.29 -24.42
N GLY A 335 0.40 -3.07 -24.50
CA GLY A 335 0.80 -3.80 -25.71
C GLY A 335 0.50 -5.29 -25.63
N ILE A 336 1.54 -6.09 -25.38
CA ILE A 336 1.46 -7.55 -25.44
C ILE A 336 0.76 -8.18 -24.23
N CYS A 337 0.75 -7.53 -23.06
CA CYS A 337 0.03 -8.02 -21.88
C CYS A 337 -1.45 -7.60 -21.90
N SER A 338 -1.79 -6.43 -22.44
CA SER A 338 -3.19 -5.98 -22.55
C SER A 338 -3.98 -6.89 -23.49
N LEU A 339 -5.16 -7.31 -23.04
CA LEU A 339 -6.12 -8.16 -23.75
C LEU A 339 -6.89 -7.41 -24.85
N ASN A 340 -6.14 -6.72 -25.69
CA ASN A 340 -6.62 -5.92 -26.81
C ASN A 340 -7.55 -6.73 -27.75
N PRO A 341 -8.60 -6.08 -28.32
CA PRO A 341 -9.54 -6.77 -29.19
C PRO A 341 -8.90 -7.19 -30.51
N GLN A 342 -9.39 -8.30 -31.06
CA GLN A 342 -9.09 -8.85 -32.38
C GLN A 342 -7.62 -9.26 -32.58
N VAL A 343 -6.87 -9.44 -31.48
CA VAL A 343 -5.49 -9.90 -31.50
C VAL A 343 -5.29 -11.06 -30.51
N ASP A 344 -4.47 -12.02 -30.92
CA ASP A 344 -4.15 -13.18 -30.09
C ASP A 344 -3.37 -12.73 -28.83
N ARG A 345 -3.82 -13.19 -27.66
CA ARG A 345 -3.21 -12.87 -26.35
C ARG A 345 -3.12 -14.10 -25.45
N LEU A 346 -2.05 -14.17 -24.67
CA LEU A 346 -1.81 -15.25 -23.72
C LEU A 346 -2.47 -14.94 -22.40
N THR A 347 -3.13 -15.92 -21.81
CA THR A 347 -3.83 -15.76 -20.54
C THR A 347 -3.62 -16.94 -19.60
N LEU A 348 -3.78 -16.68 -18.31
CA LEU A 348 -4.10 -17.66 -17.30
C LEU A 348 -5.61 -17.63 -17.11
N THR A 349 -6.28 -18.75 -17.36
CA THR A 349 -7.75 -18.84 -17.35
C THR A 349 -8.24 -19.62 -16.15
N ALA A 350 -9.22 -19.05 -15.44
CA ALA A 350 -10.05 -19.73 -14.47
C ALA A 350 -11.40 -20.10 -15.13
N GLU A 351 -11.59 -21.38 -15.44
CA GLU A 351 -12.89 -21.94 -15.86
C GLU A 351 -13.65 -22.40 -14.62
N MET A 352 -14.87 -21.89 -14.43
CA MET A 352 -15.70 -22.14 -13.26
C MET A 352 -17.12 -22.54 -13.67
N ASP A 353 -17.56 -23.72 -13.24
CA ASP A 353 -18.93 -24.19 -13.40
C ASP A 353 -19.75 -23.86 -12.16
N PHE A 354 -20.88 -23.19 -12.36
CA PHE A 354 -21.85 -22.83 -11.32
C PHE A 354 -23.17 -23.55 -11.53
N ASP A 355 -23.78 -24.03 -10.45
CA ASP A 355 -25.17 -24.50 -10.48
C ASP A 355 -26.17 -23.33 -10.53
N ALA A 356 -27.47 -23.65 -10.63
CA ALA A 356 -28.54 -22.66 -10.65
C ALA A 356 -28.62 -21.76 -9.39
N ASN A 357 -27.95 -22.13 -8.29
CA ASN A 357 -27.89 -21.36 -7.05
C ASN A 357 -26.58 -20.56 -6.90
N GLY A 358 -25.70 -20.59 -7.91
CA GLY A 358 -24.38 -19.96 -7.87
C GLY A 358 -23.39 -20.69 -6.98
N ALA A 359 -23.62 -21.97 -6.66
CA ALA A 359 -22.61 -22.81 -6.03
C ALA A 359 -21.60 -23.26 -7.09
N MET A 360 -20.30 -23.03 -6.83
CA MET A 360 -19.25 -23.53 -7.72
C MET A 360 -19.16 -25.05 -7.56
N VAL A 361 -19.45 -25.78 -8.64
CA VAL A 361 -19.47 -27.25 -8.65
C VAL A 361 -18.16 -27.84 -9.16
N ARG A 362 -17.45 -27.10 -10.02
CA ARG A 362 -16.17 -27.50 -10.59
C ARG A 362 -15.41 -26.25 -11.01
N HIS A 363 -14.09 -26.32 -10.96
CA HIS A 363 -13.21 -25.37 -11.62
C HIS A 363 -12.02 -26.06 -12.29
N ASP A 364 -11.37 -25.37 -13.21
CA ASP A 364 -10.11 -25.74 -13.86
C ASP A 364 -9.26 -24.49 -14.09
N LEU A 365 -7.96 -24.57 -13.84
CA LEU A 365 -7.02 -23.46 -13.98
C LEU A 365 -5.94 -23.85 -14.99
N TYR A 366 -5.74 -23.07 -16.05
CA TYR A 366 -4.81 -23.42 -17.11
C TYR A 366 -4.31 -22.23 -17.92
N GLU A 367 -3.13 -22.39 -18.54
CA GLU A 367 -2.61 -21.48 -19.54
C GLU A 367 -3.42 -21.60 -20.85
N SER A 368 -3.77 -20.46 -21.43
CA SER A 368 -4.62 -20.40 -22.62
C SER A 368 -4.20 -19.30 -23.58
N ILE A 369 -4.81 -19.31 -24.76
CA ILE A 369 -4.76 -18.23 -25.76
C ILE A 369 -6.17 -17.83 -26.13
N ILE A 370 -6.44 -16.53 -26.10
CA ILE A 370 -7.73 -15.94 -26.47
C ILE A 370 -7.55 -14.93 -27.61
N ASN A 371 -8.66 -14.55 -28.22
CA ASN A 371 -8.77 -13.42 -29.12
C ASN A 371 -10.03 -12.64 -28.70
N SER A 372 -9.85 -11.53 -27.97
CA SER A 372 -10.99 -10.76 -27.46
C SER A 372 -11.81 -10.22 -28.62
N ASN A 373 -13.12 -10.48 -28.66
CA ASN A 373 -13.95 -10.07 -29.78
C ASN A 373 -14.20 -8.56 -29.78
N GLU A 374 -14.36 -7.97 -28.60
CA GLU A 374 -14.69 -6.56 -28.44
C GLU A 374 -14.17 -6.02 -27.11
N ARG A 375 -13.71 -4.76 -27.12
CA ARG A 375 -13.49 -3.96 -25.92
C ARG A 375 -14.77 -3.21 -25.58
N MET A 376 -15.39 -3.55 -24.47
CA MET A 376 -16.58 -2.87 -23.97
C MET A 376 -16.21 -1.83 -22.91
N THR A 377 -17.10 -0.86 -22.69
CA THR A 377 -17.01 0.03 -21.53
C THR A 377 -18.15 -0.24 -20.56
N TYR A 378 -17.97 0.11 -19.28
CA TYR A 378 -19.03 0.03 -18.28
C TYR A 378 -20.30 0.76 -18.72
N THR A 379 -20.16 1.92 -19.36
CA THR A 379 -21.28 2.69 -19.92
C THR A 379 -22.01 1.91 -21.01
N ALA A 380 -21.30 1.30 -21.96
CA ALA A 380 -21.91 0.53 -23.04
C ALA A 380 -22.67 -0.69 -22.53
N VAL A 381 -22.09 -1.43 -21.57
CA VAL A 381 -22.73 -2.61 -20.96
C VAL A 381 -23.98 -2.22 -20.18
N ARG A 382 -23.94 -1.11 -19.43
CA ARG A 382 -25.13 -0.54 -18.78
C ARG A 382 -26.22 -0.19 -19.81
N GLN A 383 -25.87 0.47 -20.91
CA GLN A 383 -26.83 0.83 -21.95
C GLN A 383 -27.49 -0.41 -22.59
N ILE A 384 -26.75 -1.51 -22.75
CA ILE A 384 -27.25 -2.77 -23.29
C ILE A 384 -28.22 -3.46 -22.31
N LEU A 385 -27.83 -3.58 -21.04
CA LEU A 385 -28.52 -4.40 -20.04
C LEU A 385 -29.62 -3.65 -19.29
N VAL A 386 -29.35 -2.41 -18.88
CA VAL A 386 -30.21 -1.61 -18.01
C VAL A 386 -31.10 -0.69 -18.84
N ASP A 387 -30.50 0.20 -19.63
CA ASP A 387 -31.25 1.21 -20.39
C ASP A 387 -31.97 0.59 -21.60
N ARG A 388 -31.55 -0.62 -21.99
CA ARG A 388 -32.02 -1.37 -23.16
C ARG A 388 -32.01 -0.53 -24.43
N ASP A 389 -30.95 0.25 -24.62
CA ASP A 389 -30.80 1.14 -25.76
C ASP A 389 -30.82 0.35 -27.08
N GLN A 390 -31.74 0.73 -27.97
CA GLN A 390 -31.98 0.01 -29.22
C GLN A 390 -30.78 0.06 -30.17
N GLN A 391 -30.02 1.17 -30.18
CA GLN A 391 -28.87 1.31 -31.07
C GLN A 391 -27.70 0.46 -30.60
N MET A 392 -27.38 0.50 -29.30
CA MET A 392 -26.32 -0.32 -28.70
C MET A 392 -26.65 -1.80 -28.79
N ARG A 393 -27.89 -2.20 -28.50
CA ARG A 393 -28.29 -3.62 -28.61
C ARG A 393 -28.21 -4.14 -30.03
N LYS A 394 -28.58 -3.32 -31.03
CA LYS A 394 -28.42 -3.69 -32.44
C LYS A 394 -26.94 -3.78 -32.85
N ARG A 395 -26.10 -2.86 -32.38
CA ARG A 395 -24.66 -2.87 -32.66
C ARG A 395 -23.97 -4.12 -32.12
N TYR A 396 -24.35 -4.55 -30.92
CA TYR A 396 -23.76 -5.69 -30.21
C TYR A 396 -24.64 -6.94 -30.23
N GLU A 397 -25.52 -7.06 -31.22
CA GLU A 397 -26.49 -8.16 -31.35
C GLU A 397 -25.87 -9.57 -31.13
N PRO A 398 -24.69 -9.89 -31.69
CA PRO A 398 -24.07 -11.21 -31.50
C PRO A 398 -23.65 -11.54 -30.06
N LEU A 399 -23.49 -10.53 -29.20
CA LEU A 399 -23.02 -10.66 -27.81
C LEU A 399 -24.14 -10.47 -26.78
N LEU A 400 -25.36 -10.14 -27.21
CA LEU A 400 -26.47 -9.84 -26.30
C LEU A 400 -26.78 -10.98 -25.35
N HIS A 401 -26.80 -12.21 -25.87
CA HIS A 401 -27.11 -13.38 -25.07
C HIS A 401 -26.07 -13.59 -23.96
N GLN A 402 -24.79 -13.39 -24.27
CA GLN A 402 -23.70 -13.49 -23.31
C GLN A 402 -23.85 -12.42 -22.22
N PHE A 403 -24.11 -11.15 -22.58
CA PHE A 403 -24.33 -10.10 -21.58
C PHE A 403 -25.52 -10.40 -20.67
N GLU A 404 -26.61 -10.96 -21.20
CA GLU A 404 -27.78 -11.36 -20.41
C GLU A 404 -27.41 -12.50 -19.43
N LEU A 405 -26.67 -13.51 -19.87
CA LEU A 405 -26.16 -14.58 -19.00
C LEU A 405 -25.21 -14.03 -17.92
N MET A 406 -24.36 -13.06 -18.26
CA MET A 406 -23.45 -12.45 -17.29
C MET A 406 -24.23 -11.71 -16.19
N ALA A 407 -25.28 -10.98 -16.58
CA ALA A 407 -26.16 -10.29 -15.64
C ALA A 407 -26.87 -11.27 -14.69
N GLU A 408 -27.41 -12.36 -15.24
CA GLU A 408 -28.06 -13.42 -14.44
C GLU A 408 -27.10 -14.03 -13.41
N LEU A 409 -25.91 -14.45 -13.85
CA LEU A 409 -24.92 -15.04 -12.94
C LEU A 409 -24.45 -14.03 -11.89
N MET A 410 -24.20 -12.77 -12.27
CA MET A 410 -23.83 -11.70 -11.34
C MET A 410 -24.86 -11.54 -10.23
N GLU A 411 -26.15 -11.49 -10.55
CA GLU A 411 -27.21 -11.33 -9.54
C GLU A 411 -27.23 -12.50 -8.55
N VAL A 412 -27.04 -13.72 -9.05
CA VAL A 412 -27.00 -14.93 -8.22
C VAL A 412 -25.77 -14.93 -7.31
N LEU A 413 -24.58 -14.61 -7.84
CA LEU A 413 -23.33 -14.53 -7.06
C LEU A 413 -23.41 -13.43 -6.00
N ARG A 414 -23.93 -12.26 -6.36
CA ARG A 414 -24.12 -11.14 -5.45
C ARG A 414 -25.10 -11.47 -4.32
N ALA A 415 -26.22 -12.11 -4.64
CA ALA A 415 -27.19 -12.55 -3.63
C ALA A 415 -26.56 -13.57 -2.67
N LYS A 416 -25.71 -14.48 -3.15
CA LYS A 416 -24.97 -15.44 -2.33
C LYS A 416 -23.93 -14.74 -1.44
N ARG A 417 -23.13 -13.81 -1.98
CA ARG A 417 -22.15 -12.99 -1.25
C ARG A 417 -22.83 -12.15 -0.15
N SER A 418 -24.00 -11.58 -0.47
CA SER A 418 -24.82 -10.86 0.51
C SER A 418 -25.31 -11.78 1.63
N LYS A 419 -25.85 -12.97 1.31
CA LYS A 419 -26.26 -13.98 2.32
C LYS A 419 -25.12 -14.43 3.22
N ARG A 420 -23.89 -14.51 2.70
CA ARG A 420 -22.66 -14.82 3.45
C ARG A 420 -22.30 -13.74 4.48
N GLY A 421 -22.73 -12.50 4.26
CA GLY A 421 -22.53 -11.38 5.16
C GLY A 421 -21.41 -10.43 4.75
N SER A 422 -21.03 -10.43 3.47
CA SER A 422 -20.06 -9.45 2.93
C SER A 422 -20.54 -8.03 3.19
N ILE A 423 -19.64 -7.20 3.70
CA ILE A 423 -19.89 -5.80 3.98
C ILE A 423 -19.62 -5.01 2.69
N ASP A 424 -20.64 -4.37 2.16
CA ASP A 424 -20.57 -3.53 0.97
C ASP A 424 -20.74 -2.07 1.40
N PHE A 425 -19.68 -1.28 1.24
CA PHE A 425 -19.73 0.16 1.51
C PHE A 425 -20.05 0.87 0.20
N ASP A 426 -21.27 1.38 0.06
CA ASP A 426 -21.59 2.33 -1.01
C ASP A 426 -21.20 3.74 -0.55
N LEU A 427 -19.90 4.00 -0.57
CA LEU A 427 -19.37 5.34 -0.27
C LEU A 427 -19.27 6.13 -1.58
N PRO A 428 -19.76 7.37 -1.62
CA PRO A 428 -19.56 8.23 -2.78
C PRO A 428 -18.07 8.53 -2.94
N GLU A 429 -17.43 7.89 -3.92
CA GLU A 429 -16.06 8.23 -4.31
C GLU A 429 -16.06 9.48 -5.19
N PRO A 430 -15.18 10.46 -4.95
CA PRO A 430 -15.06 11.63 -5.82
C PRO A 430 -14.29 11.27 -7.10
N GLU A 431 -14.85 11.62 -8.25
CA GLU A 431 -14.16 11.63 -9.53
C GLU A 431 -13.80 13.07 -9.89
N ILE A 432 -12.52 13.30 -10.16
CA ILE A 432 -11.99 14.62 -10.52
C ILE A 432 -12.04 14.77 -12.03
N ILE A 433 -12.79 15.76 -12.51
CA ILE A 433 -12.90 16.08 -13.94
C ILE A 433 -11.88 17.16 -14.27
N MET A 434 -11.08 16.92 -15.32
CA MET A 434 -10.09 17.86 -15.82
C MET A 434 -10.31 18.21 -17.28
N ASP A 435 -9.91 19.42 -17.65
CA ASP A 435 -9.86 19.85 -19.05
C ASP A 435 -8.59 19.35 -19.77
N LEU A 436 -8.45 19.75 -21.04
CA LEU A 436 -7.31 19.39 -21.88
C LEU A 436 -5.99 20.04 -21.42
N GLN A 437 -6.05 21.06 -20.57
CA GLN A 437 -4.92 21.76 -20.00
C GLN A 437 -4.51 21.17 -18.64
N GLY A 438 -5.23 20.16 -18.15
CA GLY A 438 -4.98 19.52 -16.85
C GLY A 438 -5.49 20.33 -15.67
N GLN A 439 -6.37 21.30 -15.89
CA GLN A 439 -7.02 22.05 -14.81
C GLN A 439 -8.28 21.31 -14.36
N MET A 440 -8.47 21.22 -13.04
CA MET A 440 -9.69 20.67 -12.45
C MET A 440 -10.87 21.59 -12.77
N THR A 441 -11.88 21.05 -13.44
CA THR A 441 -13.10 21.77 -13.80
C THR A 441 -14.28 21.40 -12.92
N ASP A 442 -14.33 20.16 -12.41
CA ASP A 442 -15.42 19.69 -11.56
C ASP A 442 -14.98 18.52 -10.66
N ILE A 443 -15.76 18.26 -9.60
CA ILE A 443 -15.65 17.06 -8.77
C ILE A 443 -17.03 16.41 -8.70
N VAL A 444 -17.18 15.27 -9.35
CA VAL A 444 -18.44 14.53 -9.42
C VAL A 444 -18.40 13.26 -8.58
N ARG A 445 -19.54 12.64 -8.32
CA ARG A 445 -19.59 11.32 -7.69
C ARG A 445 -19.31 10.26 -8.77
N ALA A 446 -18.35 9.39 -8.53
CA ALA A 446 -18.10 8.23 -9.37
C ALA A 446 -19.35 7.35 -9.44
N GLU A 447 -19.79 7.00 -10.66
CA GLU A 447 -21.00 6.20 -10.86
C GLU A 447 -20.67 4.70 -10.79
N ARG A 448 -21.10 4.03 -9.71
CA ARG A 448 -21.06 2.57 -9.62
C ARG A 448 -22.35 1.96 -10.16
N ASN A 449 -22.30 1.43 -11.37
CA ASN A 449 -23.46 0.83 -12.05
C ASN A 449 -23.39 -0.71 -12.11
N MET A 450 -24.40 -1.35 -12.71
CA MET A 450 -24.50 -2.81 -12.83
C MET A 450 -23.31 -3.47 -13.55
N ALA A 451 -22.71 -2.80 -14.54
CA ALA A 451 -21.57 -3.34 -15.26
C ALA A 451 -20.32 -3.45 -14.36
N HIS A 452 -20.12 -2.48 -13.47
CA HIS A 452 -19.05 -2.54 -12.46
C HIS A 452 -19.26 -3.72 -11.51
N GLN A 453 -20.50 -3.93 -11.05
CA GLN A 453 -20.85 -5.04 -10.16
C GLN A 453 -20.65 -6.41 -10.83
N LEU A 454 -20.92 -6.51 -12.12
CA LEU A 454 -20.72 -7.71 -12.93
C LEU A 454 -19.24 -8.12 -12.96
N VAL A 455 -18.36 -7.20 -13.36
CA VAL A 455 -16.91 -7.48 -13.38
C VAL A 455 -16.42 -7.79 -11.96
N GLU A 456 -16.85 -7.03 -10.96
CA GLU A 456 -16.49 -7.25 -9.55
C GLU A 456 -16.82 -8.66 -9.07
N GLU A 457 -18.04 -9.16 -9.28
CA GLU A 457 -18.44 -10.50 -8.84
C GLU A 457 -17.64 -11.61 -9.55
N PHE A 458 -17.30 -11.42 -10.82
CA PHE A 458 -16.52 -12.40 -11.57
C PHE A 458 -15.06 -12.43 -11.13
N MET A 459 -14.46 -11.27 -10.90
CA MET A 459 -13.09 -11.19 -10.38
C MET A 459 -13.01 -11.75 -8.96
N LEU A 460 -14.00 -11.49 -8.10
CA LEU A 460 -14.08 -12.09 -6.76
C LEU A 460 -14.18 -13.61 -6.84
N ALA A 461 -15.02 -14.15 -7.74
CA ALA A 461 -15.14 -15.58 -7.93
C ALA A 461 -13.83 -16.23 -8.40
N ALA A 462 -13.12 -15.62 -9.35
CA ALA A 462 -11.82 -16.09 -9.81
C ALA A 462 -10.77 -16.05 -8.68
N ASN A 463 -10.69 -14.92 -7.96
CA ASN A 463 -9.78 -14.72 -6.82
C ASN A 463 -9.99 -15.76 -5.70
N GLU A 464 -11.24 -15.99 -5.28
CA GLU A 464 -11.57 -17.03 -4.28
C GLU A 464 -11.25 -18.44 -4.80
N THR A 465 -11.48 -18.71 -6.09
CA THR A 465 -11.21 -20.02 -6.71
C THR A 465 -9.72 -20.33 -6.76
N VAL A 466 -8.90 -19.36 -7.19
CA VAL A 466 -7.44 -19.51 -7.24
C VAL A 466 -6.87 -19.67 -5.83
N ALA A 467 -7.31 -18.83 -4.87
CA ALA A 467 -6.89 -18.94 -3.48
C ALA A 467 -7.20 -20.33 -2.90
N GLY A 468 -8.46 -20.78 -3.02
CA GLY A 468 -8.88 -22.07 -2.48
C GLY A 468 -8.28 -23.27 -3.21
N HIS A 469 -7.89 -23.14 -4.48
CA HIS A 469 -7.20 -24.20 -5.21
C HIS A 469 -5.75 -24.35 -4.72
N LEU A 470 -5.00 -23.25 -4.67
CA LEU A 470 -3.60 -23.26 -4.25
C LEU A 470 -3.43 -23.62 -2.77
N GLU A 471 -4.35 -23.17 -1.92
CA GLU A 471 -4.39 -23.54 -0.50
C GLU A 471 -4.56 -25.06 -0.31
N LYS A 472 -5.48 -25.69 -1.06
CA LYS A 472 -5.68 -27.15 -1.02
C LYS A 472 -4.48 -27.95 -1.52
N LEU A 473 -3.68 -27.36 -2.41
CA LEU A 473 -2.43 -27.95 -2.91
C LEU A 473 -1.23 -27.65 -2.01
N GLU A 474 -1.42 -26.90 -0.92
CA GLU A 474 -0.36 -26.44 -0.02
C GLU A 474 0.76 -25.68 -0.75
N VAL A 475 0.41 -24.98 -1.83
CA VAL A 475 1.35 -24.13 -2.57
C VAL A 475 1.52 -22.81 -1.82
N PRO A 476 2.76 -22.33 -1.59
CA PRO A 476 2.99 -21.01 -1.02
C PRO A 476 2.28 -19.92 -1.84
N LEU A 477 1.45 -19.12 -1.17
CA LEU A 477 0.63 -18.09 -1.78
C LEU A 477 0.66 -16.82 -0.93
N ILE A 478 0.55 -15.66 -1.59
CA ILE A 478 0.29 -14.40 -0.92
C ILE A 478 -1.22 -14.20 -0.82
N TYR A 479 -1.77 -14.26 0.39
CA TYR A 479 -3.17 -14.00 0.67
C TYR A 479 -3.42 -12.50 0.82
N ARG A 480 -4.63 -12.06 0.45
CA ARG A 480 -5.14 -10.73 0.79
C ARG A 480 -6.07 -10.87 2.00
N VAL A 481 -5.54 -10.57 3.18
CA VAL A 481 -6.23 -10.82 4.45
C VAL A 481 -6.82 -9.54 5.05
N HIS A 482 -7.92 -9.70 5.77
CA HIS A 482 -8.55 -8.61 6.52
C HIS A 482 -8.96 -9.13 7.90
N GLU A 483 -8.18 -8.73 8.91
CA GLU A 483 -8.34 -9.10 10.31
C GLU A 483 -9.68 -8.62 10.89
N GLU A 484 -10.20 -9.36 11.86
CA GLU A 484 -11.30 -8.86 12.69
C GLU A 484 -10.87 -7.58 13.43
N PRO A 485 -11.77 -6.58 13.55
CA PRO A 485 -11.51 -5.41 14.36
C PRO A 485 -11.25 -5.77 15.82
N ALA A 486 -10.51 -4.90 16.53
CA ALA A 486 -10.28 -5.10 17.96
C ALA A 486 -11.61 -5.05 18.73
N GLU A 487 -11.76 -5.91 19.75
CA GLU A 487 -13.00 -6.05 20.51
C GLU A 487 -13.48 -4.72 21.12
N GLU A 488 -12.56 -3.88 21.61
CA GLU A 488 -12.85 -2.52 22.10
C GLU A 488 -13.51 -1.64 21.02
N LYS A 489 -12.97 -1.64 19.79
CA LYS A 489 -13.56 -0.88 18.68
C LYS A 489 -14.93 -1.42 18.26
N LEU A 490 -15.14 -2.74 18.37
CA LEU A 490 -16.45 -3.34 18.11
C LEU A 490 -17.46 -2.97 19.20
N ALA A 491 -17.04 -2.91 20.46
CA ALA A 491 -17.89 -2.44 21.56
C ALA A 491 -18.29 -0.97 21.35
N ASP A 492 -17.34 -0.10 21.00
CA ASP A 492 -17.61 1.31 20.67
C ASP A 492 -18.62 1.43 19.51
N LEU A 493 -18.49 0.58 18.48
CA LEU A 493 -19.44 0.54 17.36
C LEU A 493 -20.84 0.12 17.81
N VAL A 494 -20.95 -0.93 18.65
CA VAL A 494 -22.23 -1.41 19.18
C VAL A 494 -22.91 -0.33 20.01
N ASP A 495 -22.16 0.34 20.90
CA ASP A 495 -22.68 1.41 21.74
C ASP A 495 -23.12 2.61 20.90
N PHE A 496 -22.32 3.01 19.91
CA PHE A 496 -22.67 4.09 18.99
C PHE A 496 -23.97 3.79 18.23
N LEU A 497 -24.07 2.62 17.61
CA LEU A 497 -25.25 2.24 16.83
C LEU A 497 -26.51 2.11 17.71
N ALA A 498 -26.37 1.70 18.96
CA ALA A 498 -27.48 1.70 19.91
C ALA A 498 -28.03 3.12 20.18
N THR A 499 -27.18 4.16 20.17
CA THR A 499 -27.64 5.55 20.37
C THR A 499 -28.57 6.07 19.27
N ILE A 500 -28.46 5.51 18.05
CA ILE A 500 -29.31 5.83 16.89
C ILE A 500 -30.38 4.76 16.66
N GLY A 501 -30.63 3.89 17.64
CA GLY A 501 -31.72 2.90 17.61
C GLY A 501 -31.40 1.58 16.89
N ILE A 502 -30.14 1.33 16.53
CA ILE A 502 -29.72 0.11 15.84
C ILE A 502 -29.08 -0.85 16.85
N ALA A 503 -29.83 -1.90 17.20
CA ALA A 503 -29.35 -2.91 18.14
C ALA A 503 -28.48 -3.97 17.45
N LEU A 504 -27.23 -4.12 17.91
CA LEU A 504 -26.30 -5.16 17.50
C LEU A 504 -26.02 -6.16 18.64
N PRO A 505 -25.60 -7.41 18.31
CA PRO A 505 -25.07 -8.32 19.32
C PRO A 505 -23.84 -7.75 20.03
N PRO A 506 -23.51 -8.24 21.23
CA PRO A 506 -22.27 -7.87 21.93
C PRO A 506 -21.03 -8.13 21.08
N ALA A 507 -19.98 -7.32 21.27
CA ALA A 507 -18.74 -7.32 20.48
C ALA A 507 -18.17 -8.73 20.20
N GLY A 508 -17.98 -9.56 21.22
CA GLY A 508 -17.44 -10.93 21.08
C GLY A 508 -18.33 -11.93 20.32
N LYS A 509 -19.55 -11.55 19.93
CA LYS A 509 -20.46 -12.34 19.08
C LYS A 509 -20.80 -11.65 17.76
N LEU A 510 -20.19 -10.50 17.49
CA LEU A 510 -20.49 -9.71 16.31
C LEU A 510 -19.88 -10.37 15.07
N LYS A 511 -20.71 -10.60 14.05
CA LYS A 511 -20.27 -11.16 12.77
C LYS A 511 -20.43 -10.11 11.65
N PRO A 512 -19.72 -10.24 10.51
CA PRO A 512 -19.87 -9.34 9.36
C PRO A 512 -21.34 -9.14 8.94
N ARG A 513 -22.14 -10.22 8.94
CA ARG A 513 -23.58 -10.17 8.64
C ARG A 513 -24.40 -9.27 9.56
N ASN A 514 -24.00 -9.10 10.82
CA ASN A 514 -24.70 -8.18 11.74
C ASN A 514 -24.45 -6.72 11.33
N ILE A 515 -23.20 -6.40 11.00
CA ILE A 515 -22.79 -5.08 10.52
C ILE A 515 -23.44 -4.76 9.18
N GLN A 516 -23.45 -5.73 8.25
CA GLN A 516 -24.12 -5.62 6.97
C GLN A 516 -25.62 -5.26 7.13
N LYS A 517 -26.32 -5.92 8.06
CA LYS A 517 -27.73 -5.61 8.35
C LYS A 517 -27.92 -4.20 8.91
N ALA A 518 -27.01 -3.73 9.77
CA ALA A 518 -27.05 -2.36 10.28
C ALA A 518 -26.89 -1.33 9.16
N ILE A 519 -25.91 -1.52 8.27
CA ILE A 519 -25.73 -0.67 7.08
C ILE A 519 -26.99 -0.69 6.21
N ALA A 520 -27.53 -1.88 5.93
CA ALA A 520 -28.73 -2.01 5.10
C ALA A 520 -29.97 -1.34 5.71
N SER A 521 -30.08 -1.29 7.05
CA SER A 521 -31.22 -0.65 7.73
C SER A 521 -31.24 0.88 7.65
N VAL A 522 -30.10 1.50 7.32
CA VAL A 522 -29.97 2.96 7.21
C VAL A 522 -29.79 3.43 5.77
N ARG A 523 -29.91 2.53 4.78
CA ARG A 523 -29.83 2.92 3.37
C ARG A 523 -30.91 3.96 3.03
N ASP A 524 -30.53 4.98 2.28
CA ASP A 524 -31.37 6.12 1.87
C ASP A 524 -31.89 6.97 3.06
N SER A 525 -31.27 6.82 4.25
CA SER A 525 -31.59 7.63 5.43
C SER A 525 -30.55 8.75 5.66
N PRO A 526 -30.90 9.83 6.40
CA PRO A 526 -29.94 10.85 6.79
C PRO A 526 -28.72 10.31 7.57
N GLU A 527 -28.89 9.19 8.26
CA GLU A 527 -27.85 8.56 9.08
C GLU A 527 -26.88 7.70 8.26
N GLU A 528 -27.17 7.37 6.99
CA GLU A 528 -26.40 6.45 6.16
C GLU A 528 -24.91 6.79 6.11
N ALA A 529 -24.60 8.04 5.76
CA ALA A 529 -23.23 8.50 5.60
C ALA A 529 -22.43 8.41 6.91
N LEU A 530 -23.10 8.72 8.04
CA LEU A 530 -22.49 8.65 9.35
C LEU A 530 -22.21 7.20 9.76
N VAL A 531 -23.19 6.30 9.61
CA VAL A 531 -23.06 4.89 9.92
C VAL A 531 -21.97 4.25 9.07
N ASN A 532 -21.97 4.46 7.76
CA ASN A 532 -20.95 3.93 6.85
C ASN A 532 -19.54 4.39 7.26
N THR A 533 -19.39 5.68 7.60
CA THR A 533 -18.10 6.24 8.05
C THR A 533 -17.63 5.62 9.37
N VAL A 534 -18.51 5.48 10.36
CA VAL A 534 -18.14 4.91 11.67
C VAL A 534 -17.78 3.43 11.52
N VAL A 535 -18.60 2.66 10.79
CA VAL A 535 -18.30 1.25 10.52
C VAL A 535 -16.95 1.10 9.80
N LEU A 536 -16.69 1.90 8.76
CA LEU A 536 -15.42 1.88 8.03
C LEU A 536 -14.21 2.17 8.94
N ARG A 537 -14.31 3.15 9.84
CA ARG A 537 -13.24 3.50 10.80
C ARG A 537 -13.01 2.45 11.89
N THR A 538 -14.02 1.62 12.14
CA THR A 538 -13.90 0.46 13.02
C THR A 538 -13.11 -0.68 12.35
N MET A 539 -13.22 -0.83 11.03
CA MET A 539 -12.51 -1.87 10.28
C MET A 539 -10.99 -1.73 10.32
N LYS A 540 -10.31 -2.85 10.06
CA LYS A 540 -8.84 -2.90 9.90
C LYS A 540 -8.47 -2.62 8.45
N GLN A 541 -7.21 -2.24 8.22
CA GLN A 541 -6.68 -2.21 6.86
C GLN A 541 -6.41 -3.64 6.40
N ALA A 542 -6.90 -4.00 5.21
CA ALA A 542 -6.52 -5.25 4.58
C ALA A 542 -5.05 -5.20 4.14
N ARG A 543 -4.35 -6.33 4.20
CA ARG A 543 -2.92 -6.44 3.90
C ARG A 543 -2.59 -7.75 3.18
N TYR A 544 -1.43 -7.78 2.53
CA TYR A 544 -0.88 -9.02 1.99
C TYR A 544 -0.18 -9.82 3.10
N SER A 545 -0.35 -11.14 3.11
CA SER A 545 0.26 -12.03 4.10
C SER A 545 0.47 -13.44 3.55
N GLU A 546 1.53 -14.12 4.00
CA GLU A 546 1.76 -15.55 3.74
C GLU A 546 0.83 -16.45 4.57
N GLU A 547 0.28 -15.94 5.67
CA GLU A 547 -0.64 -16.68 6.53
C GLU A 547 -2.08 -16.34 6.17
N ASN A 548 -2.90 -17.36 5.89
CA ASN A 548 -4.33 -17.16 5.69
C ASN A 548 -5.04 -17.02 7.05
N ILE A 549 -5.66 -15.86 7.26
CA ILE A 549 -6.51 -15.57 8.43
C ILE A 549 -7.93 -15.15 8.00
N GLY A 550 -8.26 -15.35 6.73
CA GLY A 550 -9.52 -14.93 6.12
C GLY A 550 -9.61 -13.44 5.81
N HIS A 551 -10.76 -13.05 5.26
CA HIS A 551 -11.07 -11.69 4.89
C HIS A 551 -12.41 -11.25 5.48
N PHE A 552 -12.36 -10.58 6.63
CA PHE A 552 -13.55 -10.16 7.40
C PHE A 552 -14.56 -9.36 6.56
N GLY A 553 -14.09 -8.38 5.79
CA GLY A 553 -14.95 -7.53 4.95
C GLY A 553 -15.75 -8.28 3.88
N LEU A 554 -15.13 -9.23 3.17
CA LEU A 554 -15.77 -10.06 2.14
C LEU A 554 -16.53 -11.27 2.74
N ALA A 555 -16.40 -11.48 4.05
CA ALA A 555 -16.81 -12.68 4.75
C ALA A 555 -16.30 -13.96 4.05
N ALA A 556 -15.05 -13.94 3.57
CA ALA A 556 -14.41 -15.04 2.85
C ALA A 556 -13.35 -15.73 3.73
N GLU A 557 -13.26 -17.06 3.66
CA GLU A 557 -12.29 -17.85 4.42
C GLU A 557 -10.88 -17.80 3.80
N THR A 558 -10.80 -17.65 2.48
CA THR A 558 -9.55 -17.58 1.73
C THR A 558 -9.73 -16.60 0.57
N TYR A 559 -8.73 -15.75 0.33
CA TYR A 559 -8.79 -14.73 -0.71
C TYR A 559 -7.38 -14.29 -1.12
N THR A 560 -7.15 -14.14 -2.42
CA THR A 560 -5.91 -13.61 -3.01
C THR A 560 -6.25 -12.70 -4.18
N HIS A 561 -5.34 -11.80 -4.56
CA HIS A 561 -5.50 -11.02 -5.79
C HIS A 561 -4.77 -11.74 -6.92
N PHE A 562 -5.55 -12.22 -7.88
CA PHE A 562 -5.08 -12.92 -9.09
C PHE A 562 -5.36 -12.10 -10.36
N THR A 563 -6.36 -11.23 -10.35
CA THR A 563 -7.00 -10.68 -11.56
C THR A 563 -6.38 -9.41 -12.14
N SER A 564 -5.29 -8.88 -11.57
CA SER A 564 -4.70 -7.60 -12.02
C SER A 564 -3.17 -7.63 -11.93
N PRO A 565 -2.48 -8.39 -12.80
CA PRO A 565 -1.02 -8.53 -12.78
C PRO A 565 -0.24 -7.40 -13.49
N ILE A 566 -0.90 -6.50 -14.25
CA ILE A 566 -0.27 -5.32 -14.92
C ILE A 566 -0.12 -4.14 -13.96
#